data_AF-Q98A99-F1
#
_entry.id   AF-Q98A99-F1
#
_cell.length_a   1.000
_cell.length_b   1.000
_cell.length_c   1.000
_cell.angle_alpha   90.00
_cell.angle_beta   90.00
_cell.angle_gamma   90.00
#
_symmetry.space_group_name_H-M   'P 1'
#
loop_
_entity.id
_entity.type
_entity.pdbx_description
1 polymer ?
#
loop_
_entity_poly.entity_id
_entity_poly.type
_entity_poly.pdbx_seq_one_letter_code
_entity_poly.pdbx_strand_id
1 'polypeptide(L)' 'MRDVIPQDISQSFSDTYSIARQKFLDLAKSVKSYKSPAGGPAGEELFTDVAWFGNPDAYHVGVLISATHGVEGYCGSAG' A
#
# COMPACT_ATOMS: atom_id res chain seq x y z
N MET A 1 12.56 16.24 -31.41
CA MET A 1 11.38 16.06 -30.53
C MET A 1 11.95 15.63 -29.19
N ARG A 2 11.85 16.45 -28.14
CA ARG A 2 12.39 16.05 -26.83
C ARG A 2 11.39 15.08 -26.23
N ASP A 3 11.77 13.82 -26.12
CA ASP A 3 11.02 12.79 -25.44
C ASP A 3 10.81 13.23 -23.99
N VAL A 4 9.59 13.68 -23.69
CA VAL A 4 9.16 13.93 -22.32
C VAL A 4 8.92 12.55 -21.75
N ILE A 5 9.96 11.93 -21.18
CA ILE A 5 9.79 10.78 -20.30
C ILE A 5 8.80 11.25 -19.23
N PRO A 6 7.58 10.70 -19.14
CA PRO A 6 6.68 10.99 -18.02
C PRO A 6 7.48 10.72 -16.75
N GLN A 7 7.36 11.59 -15.74
CA GLN A 7 8.09 11.49 -14.47
C GLN A 7 8.50 10.06 -14.13
N ASP A 8 9.79 9.88 -13.83
CA ASP A 8 10.42 8.59 -13.57
C ASP A 8 9.48 7.68 -12.75
N ILE A 9 8.91 6.68 -13.42
CA ILE A 9 7.88 5.78 -12.87
C ILE A 9 8.38 5.09 -11.60
N SER A 10 9.70 4.93 -11.46
CA SER A 10 10.33 4.40 -10.25
C SER A 10 9.94 5.17 -8.99
N GLN A 11 9.71 6.49 -9.08
CA GLN A 11 9.30 7.32 -7.95
C GLN A 11 7.88 7.01 -7.44
N SER A 12 7.06 6.33 -8.25
CA SER A 12 5.72 5.90 -7.83
C SER A 12 5.76 4.69 -6.88
N PHE A 13 6.91 4.02 -6.78
CA PHE A 13 7.11 2.87 -5.91
C PHE A 13 7.93 3.28 -4.69
N SER A 14 7.73 2.58 -3.57
CA SER A 14 8.55 2.77 -2.38
C SER A 14 9.59 1.65 -2.29
N ASP A 15 10.77 1.98 -1.78
CA ASP A 15 11.92 1.06 -1.72
C ASP A 15 11.79 -0.05 -0.66
N THR A 16 10.81 0.07 0.25
CA THR A 16 10.53 -0.92 1.29
C THR A 16 9.04 -0.93 1.64
N TYR A 17 8.57 -2.05 2.20
CA TYR A 17 7.26 -2.17 2.84
C TYR A 17 7.04 -1.07 3.89
N SER A 18 8.02 -0.82 4.77
CA SER A 18 7.90 0.15 5.86
C SER A 18 7.69 1.57 5.34
N ILE A 19 8.39 1.97 4.27
CA ILE A 19 8.22 3.28 3.63
C ILE A 19 6.84 3.35 2.95
N ALA A 20 6.44 2.30 2.22
CA ALA A 20 5.13 2.24 1.56
C ALA A 20 3.98 2.40 2.57
N ARG A 21 4.06 1.65 3.66
CA ARG A 21 3.09 1.67 4.74
C ARG A 21 3.03 3.04 5.40
N GLN A 22 4.18 3.62 5.75
CA GLN A 22 4.20 4.92 6.41
C GLN A 22 3.57 6.00 5.53
N LYS A 23 3.88 6.02 4.22
CA LYS A 23 3.23 6.93 3.27
C LYS A 23 1.71 6.76 3.24
N PHE A 24 1.21 5.52 3.27
CA PHE A 24 -0.23 5.26 3.35
C PHE A 24 -0.85 5.79 4.64
N LEU A 25 -0.22 5.51 5.79
CA LEU A 25 -0.69 5.96 7.11
C LEU A 25 -0.68 7.49 7.25
N ASP A 26 0.33 8.16 6.68
CA ASP A 26 0.45 9.62 6.73
C ASP A 26 -0.63 10.31 5.88
N LEU A 27 -1.04 9.69 4.76
CA LEU A 27 -2.02 10.25 3.83
C LEU A 27 -3.47 9.90 4.21
N ALA A 28 -3.69 8.74 4.83
CA ALA A 28 -5.03 8.27 5.18
C ALA A 28 -5.50 8.88 6.50
N LYS A 29 -6.66 9.55 6.49
CA LYS A 29 -7.22 10.23 7.66
C LYS A 29 -7.64 9.30 8.80
N SER A 30 -8.12 8.10 8.45
CA SER A 30 -8.57 7.09 9.41
C SER A 30 -8.25 5.71 8.84
N VAL A 31 -7.42 4.97 9.55
CA VAL A 31 -6.93 3.66 9.13
C VAL A 31 -7.31 2.62 10.17
N LYS A 32 -7.79 1.48 9.69
CA LYS A 32 -7.88 0.25 10.48
C LYS A 32 -6.80 -0.71 10.01
N SER A 33 -5.90 -1.08 10.91
CA SER A 33 -4.78 -1.98 10.65
C SER A 33 -5.09 -3.39 11.16
N TYR A 34 -4.79 -4.39 10.34
CA TYR A 34 -4.87 -5.81 10.70
C TYR A 34 -3.48 -6.41 10.62
N LYS A 35 -2.93 -6.86 11.75
CA LYS A 35 -1.60 -7.48 11.80
C LYS A 35 -1.62 -8.84 11.11
N SER A 36 -0.65 -9.09 10.24
CA SER A 36 -0.39 -10.38 9.63
C SER A 36 0.17 -11.36 10.68
N PRO A 37 -0.23 -12.65 10.65
CA PRO A 37 0.41 -13.67 11.48
C PRO A 37 1.85 -13.98 11.03
N ALA A 38 2.18 -13.69 9.77
CA ALA A 38 3.52 -13.84 9.21
C ALA A 38 4.30 -12.53 9.31
N GLY A 39 5.61 -12.63 9.58
CA GLY A 39 6.57 -11.53 9.46
C GLY A 39 7.09 -11.38 8.03
N GLY A 40 7.65 -10.22 7.74
CA GLY A 40 8.33 -9.96 6.48
C GLY A 40 9.70 -10.64 6.39
N PRO A 41 10.38 -10.53 5.24
CA PRO A 41 11.68 -11.19 5.01
C PRO A 41 12.77 -10.79 6.01
N ALA A 42 12.69 -9.59 6.61
CA ALA A 42 13.61 -9.13 7.65
C ALA A 42 13.07 -9.37 9.08
N GLY A 43 11.98 -10.13 9.22
CA GLY A 43 11.31 -10.40 10.49
C GLY A 43 10.42 -9.27 11.00
N GLU A 44 10.19 -8.24 10.18
CA GLU A 44 9.33 -7.11 10.52
C GLU A 44 7.85 -7.50 10.60
N GLU A 45 7.09 -6.76 11.40
CA GLU A 45 5.65 -6.97 11.47
C GLU A 45 4.97 -6.43 10.20
N LEU A 46 4.17 -7.29 9.57
CA LEU A 46 3.36 -6.92 8.41
C LEU A 46 1.91 -6.68 8.82
N PHE A 47 1.24 -5.82 8.07
CA PHE A 47 -0.12 -5.38 8.30
C PHE A 47 -0.85 -5.14 6.98
N THR A 48 -2.14 -5.40 6.99
CA THR A 48 -3.11 -4.90 6.01
C THR A 48 -3.77 -3.67 6.59
N ASP A 49 -3.56 -2.51 5.96
CA ASP A 49 -4.14 -1.25 6.37
C ASP A 49 -5.33 -0.90 5.46
N VAL A 50 -6.47 -0.58 6.07
CA VAL A 50 -7.72 -0.26 5.36
C VAL A 50 -8.14 1.16 5.69
N ALA A 51 -8.35 1.97 4.66
CA ALA A 51 -8.93 3.30 4.76
C ALA A 51 -10.27 3.35 4.04
N TRP A 52 -11.25 4.01 4.64
CA TRP A 52 -12.56 4.27 4.03
C TRP A 52 -12.68 5.74 3.68
N PHE A 53 -13.13 6.02 2.46
CA PHE A 53 -13.35 7.37 1.96
C PHE A 53 -14.82 7.54 1.57
N GLY A 54 -15.46 8.61 2.06
CA GLY A 54 -16.86 8.91 1.77
C GLY A 54 -17.82 8.39 2.85
N ASN A 55 -19.09 8.23 2.46
CA ASN A 55 -20.16 7.85 3.39
C ASN A 55 -19.99 6.38 3.85
N PRO A 56 -19.91 6.08 5.17
CA PRO A 56 -19.86 4.70 5.67
C PRO A 56 -21.11 3.88 5.34
N ASP A 57 -22.24 4.54 5.09
CA ASP A 57 -23.53 3.91 4.77
C ASP A 57 -23.82 3.90 3.25
N ALA A 58 -22.80 4.04 2.41
CA ALA A 58 -22.97 4.00 0.96
C ALA A 58 -23.50 2.64 0.49
N TYR A 59 -24.59 2.64 -0.30
CA TYR A 59 -25.20 1.41 -0.82
C TYR A 59 -24.33 0.70 -1.87
N HIS A 60 -23.52 1.46 -2.62
CA HIS A 60 -22.55 0.93 -3.57
C HIS A 60 -21.15 1.33 -3.13
N VAL A 61 -20.23 0.38 -3.13
CA VAL A 61 -18.86 0.55 -2.62
C VAL A 61 -17.86 0.14 -3.70
N GLY A 62 -16.89 1.00 -3.98
CA GLY A 62 -15.71 0.64 -4.77
C GLY A 62 -14.61 0.14 -3.86
N VAL A 63 -14.01 -1.00 -4.19
CA VAL A 63 -12.91 -1.59 -3.41
C VAL A 63 -11.65 -1.61 -4.26
N LEU A 64 -10.58 -0.99 -3.77
CA LEU A 64 -9.25 -1.05 -4.35
C LEU A 64 -8.35 -1.87 -3.44
N ILE A 65 -7.69 -2.88 -4.00
CA ILE A 65 -6.79 -3.78 -3.27
C ILE A 65 -5.46 -3.84 -4.03
N SER A 66 -4.36 -3.80 -3.30
CA SER A 66 -3.00 -4.04 -3.79
C SER A 66 -2.30 -5.08 -2.91
N ALA A 67 -1.04 -5.40 -3.20
CA ALA A 67 -0.23 -6.35 -2.43
C ALA A 67 -0.82 -7.77 -2.30
N THR A 68 -1.39 -8.32 -3.38
CA THR A 68 -2.02 -9.65 -3.34
C THR A 68 -1.01 -10.81 -3.35
N HIS A 69 0.16 -10.57 -3.92
CA HIS A 69 1.31 -11.47 -3.79
C HIS A 69 1.97 -11.10 -2.47
N GLY A 70 1.84 -11.97 -1.48
CA GLY A 70 2.19 -11.71 -0.08
C GLY A 70 3.69 -11.48 0.13
N VAL A 71 4.31 -12.20 1.05
CA VAL A 71 5.73 -11.99 1.45
C VAL A 71 6.78 -12.22 0.35
N GLU A 72 6.37 -12.40 -0.91
CA GLU A 72 7.17 -12.94 -2.01
C GLU A 72 7.90 -11.89 -2.87
N GLY A 73 7.65 -10.58 -2.72
CA GLY A 73 8.44 -9.53 -3.39
C GLY A 73 7.74 -8.74 -4.52
N TYR A 74 8.05 -7.43 -4.56
CA TYR A 74 7.73 -6.34 -5.51
C TYR A 74 6.94 -6.69 -6.79
N CYS A 75 5.84 -6.03 -7.16
CA CYS A 75 5.34 -4.67 -6.87
C CYS A 75 3.97 -4.67 -6.17
N GLY A 76 3.73 -3.66 -5.32
CA GLY A 76 2.40 -3.35 -4.77
C GLY A 76 2.25 -3.49 -3.26
N SER A 77 3.37 -3.75 -2.55
CA SER A 77 3.63 -3.77 -1.10
C SER A 77 3.29 -5.03 -0.30
N ALA A 78 3.85 -6.17 -0.73
CA ALA A 78 4.41 -7.15 0.19
C ALA A 78 5.69 -7.73 -0.45
N GLY A 79 6.80 -7.55 0.28
CA GLY A 79 8.19 -7.79 -0.15
C GLY A 79 8.82 -6.63 -0.89
#